data_AF-A0A7Y2LXR7-F1
#
_entry.id   AF-A0A7Y2LXR7-F1
#
_cell.length_a   1.000
_cell.length_b   1.000
_cell.length_c   1.000
_cell.angle_alpha   90.00
_cell.angle_beta   90.00
_cell.angle_gamma   90.00
#
_symmetry.space_group_name_H-M   'P 1'
#
loop_
_entity.id
_entity.type
_entity.pdbx_description
1 polymer ?
#
loop_
_entity_poly.entity_id
_entity_poly.type
_entity_poly.pdbx_seq_one_letter_code
_entity_poly.pdbx_strand_id
1 'polypeptide(L)'
;MTEPTDPPLDERIAATAETSDTSTAADLAVADEPPAPAPERVGRGALFAVPVLPIGVVAWVVVWQLGFVSAFVAFGLVALAAFLYRLGSGGRVGGRGLAVIVGLTVVTLVVAFLAGFAADLAAFLAVPFPGSIGDPVFLDNLALNLFDNPELWAEYLPTILISVGLAALGVFSVVRQLAKEARSTR
;
A
#
# COMPACT_ATOMS: atom_id res chain seq x y z
N MET A 1 62.60 -31.42 -57.90
CA MET A 1 62.53 -30.02 -57.45
C MET A 1 61.44 -29.37 -58.27
N THR A 2 60.21 -29.39 -57.75
CA THR A 2 59.02 -28.85 -58.43
C THR A 2 58.69 -27.51 -57.81
N GLU A 3 58.76 -26.48 -58.64
CA GLU A 3 58.48 -25.07 -58.32
C GLU A 3 56.97 -24.88 -58.08
N PRO A 4 56.55 -24.25 -56.96
CA PRO A 4 55.14 -23.98 -56.71
C PRO A 4 54.68 -22.77 -57.51
N THR A 5 53.79 -23.01 -58.48
CA THR A 5 53.10 -21.98 -59.26
C THR A 5 52.13 -21.23 -58.36
N ASP A 6 52.49 -20.01 -57.98
CA ASP A 6 51.62 -19.09 -57.26
C ASP A 6 50.46 -18.65 -58.19
N PRO A 7 49.20 -18.68 -57.74
CA PRO A 7 48.06 -18.24 -58.54
C PRO A 7 48.08 -16.72 -58.76
N PRO A 8 47.51 -16.24 -59.89
CA PRO A 8 47.52 -14.83 -60.26
C PRO A 8 46.77 -13.95 -59.24
N LEU A 9 47.29 -12.73 -59.04
CA LEU A 9 46.83 -11.75 -58.05
C LEU A 9 45.35 -11.37 -58.16
N ASP A 10 44.73 -11.59 -59.32
CA ASP A 10 43.36 -11.17 -59.63
C ASP A 10 42.30 -12.00 -58.88
N GLU A 11 42.60 -13.26 -58.54
CA GLU A 11 41.69 -14.11 -57.75
C GLU A 11 41.69 -13.76 -56.25
N ARG A 12 42.75 -13.13 -55.74
CA ARG A 12 42.84 -12.73 -54.32
C ARG A 12 41.95 -11.56 -53.98
N ILE A 13 41.67 -10.69 -54.95
CA ILE A 13 40.85 -9.48 -54.75
C ILE A 13 39.35 -9.83 -54.77
N ALA A 14 38.94 -10.84 -55.56
CA ALA A 14 37.54 -11.26 -55.62
C ALA A 14 37.05 -11.94 -54.32
N ALA A 15 37.93 -12.65 -53.59
CA ALA A 15 37.56 -13.37 -52.37
C ALA A 15 37.45 -12.49 -51.11
N THR A 16 37.93 -11.24 -51.13
CA THR A 16 37.92 -10.34 -49.96
C THR A 16 36.77 -9.33 -49.94
N ALA A 17 35.97 -9.23 -51.01
CA ALA A 17 34.92 -8.23 -51.13
C ALA A 17 33.53 -8.67 -50.59
N GLU A 18 33.29 -9.97 -50.39
CA GLU A 18 31.94 -10.48 -50.02
C GLU A 18 31.66 -10.58 -48.52
N THR A 19 32.61 -10.29 -47.62
CA THR A 19 32.44 -10.56 -46.18
C THR A 19 32.27 -9.33 -45.29
N SER A 20 32.22 -8.10 -45.81
CA SER A 20 32.24 -6.89 -44.96
C SER A 20 30.90 -6.19 -44.70
N ASP A 21 29.81 -6.52 -45.42
CA ASP A 21 28.56 -5.75 -45.30
C ASP A 21 27.49 -6.33 -44.35
N THR A 22 27.64 -7.56 -43.88
CA THR A 22 26.60 -8.17 -43.02
C THR A 22 26.83 -7.93 -41.52
N SER A 23 28.05 -7.57 -41.10
CA SER A 23 28.39 -7.45 -39.67
C SER A 23 27.97 -6.12 -39.04
N THR A 24 27.89 -5.03 -39.81
CA THR A 24 27.61 -3.68 -39.28
C THR A 24 26.10 -3.45 -39.05
N ALA A 25 25.23 -4.14 -39.78
CA ALA A 25 23.77 -4.02 -39.60
C ALA A 25 23.25 -4.79 -38.37
N ALA A 26 23.96 -5.84 -37.94
CA ALA A 26 23.58 -6.62 -36.76
C ALA A 26 23.92 -5.92 -35.44
N ASP A 27 24.94 -5.04 -35.43
CA ASP A 27 25.43 -4.36 -34.22
C ASP A 27 24.61 -3.10 -33.85
N LEU A 28 23.82 -2.56 -34.79
CA LEU A 28 22.90 -1.44 -34.55
C LEU A 28 21.49 -1.89 -34.10
N ALA A 29 21.25 -3.20 -34.04
CA ALA A 29 20.01 -3.80 -33.58
C ALA A 29 20.10 -4.31 -32.14
N VAL A 30 21.00 -3.75 -31.32
CA VAL A 30 20.79 -3.75 -29.86
C VAL A 30 19.56 -2.91 -29.62
N ALA A 31 18.41 -3.58 -29.68
CA ALA A 31 17.13 -3.04 -29.29
C ALA A 31 17.34 -2.32 -27.95
N ASP A 32 17.04 -1.03 -27.93
CA ASP A 32 16.85 -0.24 -26.72
C ASP A 32 15.62 -0.82 -26.01
N GLU A 33 15.80 -2.02 -25.43
CA GLU A 33 14.78 -2.71 -24.68
C GLU A 33 14.49 -1.79 -23.48
N PRO A 34 13.26 -1.26 -23.35
CA PRO A 34 12.94 -0.33 -22.29
C PRO A 34 13.38 -0.92 -20.96
N PRO A 35 14.14 -0.18 -20.12
CA PRO A 35 14.70 -0.72 -18.89
C PRO A 35 13.57 -1.37 -18.09
N ALA A 36 13.74 -2.67 -17.80
CA ALA A 36 12.74 -3.45 -17.10
C ALA A 36 12.25 -2.69 -15.87
N PRO A 37 10.92 -2.55 -15.67
CA PRO A 37 10.37 -1.69 -14.65
C PRO A 37 10.93 -2.08 -13.27
N ALA A 38 11.48 -1.09 -12.56
CA ALA A 38 12.11 -1.32 -11.27
C ALA A 38 11.17 -2.06 -10.30
N PRO A 39 11.67 -3.08 -9.58
CA PRO A 39 10.84 -3.90 -8.71
C PRO A 39 10.23 -3.08 -7.56
N GLU A 40 8.97 -3.36 -7.25
CA GLU A 40 8.23 -2.73 -6.15
C GLU A 40 8.93 -2.97 -4.80
N ARG A 41 9.26 -1.89 -4.10
CA ARG A 41 9.93 -1.96 -2.79
C ARG A 41 8.90 -2.05 -1.65
N VAL A 42 8.22 -3.20 -1.57
CA VAL A 42 7.08 -3.42 -0.66
C VAL A 42 7.41 -3.12 0.80
N GLY A 43 8.56 -3.58 1.30
CA GLY A 43 8.96 -3.38 2.69
C GLY A 43 9.17 -1.90 3.05
N ARG A 44 9.77 -1.12 2.13
CA ARG A 44 9.96 0.31 2.32
C ARG A 44 8.64 1.07 2.22
N GLY A 45 7.76 0.70 1.28
CA GLY A 45 6.39 1.22 1.21
C GLY A 45 5.60 0.98 2.50
N ALA A 46 5.67 -0.23 3.04
CA ALA A 46 5.00 -0.59 4.30
C ALA A 46 5.51 0.27 5.47
N LEU A 47 6.84 0.41 5.61
CA LEU A 47 7.45 1.17 6.69
C LEU A 47 7.04 2.66 6.65
N PHE A 48 6.97 3.24 5.45
CA PHE A 48 6.50 4.61 5.27
C PHE A 48 5.00 4.79 5.56
N ALA A 49 4.19 3.73 5.42
CA ALA A 49 2.77 3.77 5.72
C ALA A 49 2.47 3.62 7.23
N VAL A 50 3.38 3.07 8.05
CA VAL A 50 3.18 2.87 9.51
C VAL A 50 2.65 4.11 10.26
N PRO A 51 3.12 5.35 10.00
CA PRO A 51 2.62 6.54 10.67
C PRO A 51 1.11 6.78 10.50
N VAL A 52 0.47 6.16 9.50
CA VAL A 52 -1.00 6.19 9.36
C VAL A 52 -1.70 5.69 10.60
N LEU A 53 -1.12 4.72 11.30
CA LEU A 53 -1.74 4.13 12.49
C LEU A 53 -1.91 5.17 13.61
N PRO A 54 -0.85 5.82 14.14
CA PRO A 54 -1.04 6.84 15.17
C PRO A 54 -1.81 8.07 14.66
N ILE A 55 -1.58 8.51 13.41
CA ILE A 55 -2.30 9.66 12.85
C ILE A 55 -3.81 9.38 12.77
N GLY A 56 -4.17 8.18 12.32
CA GLY A 56 -5.55 7.76 12.18
C GLY A 56 -6.27 7.60 13.50
N VAL A 57 -5.61 7.02 14.50
CA VAL A 57 -6.16 6.90 15.86
C VAL A 57 -6.47 8.28 16.44
N VAL A 58 -5.52 9.23 16.35
CA VAL A 58 -5.72 10.60 16.86
C VAL A 58 -6.84 11.30 16.10
N ALA A 59 -6.82 11.27 14.76
CA ALA A 59 -7.85 11.90 13.93
C ALA A 59 -9.24 11.32 14.23
N TRP A 60 -9.33 10.00 14.39
CA TRP A 60 -10.57 9.32 14.72
C TRP A 60 -11.10 9.74 16.08
N VAL A 61 -10.28 9.72 17.14
CA VAL A 61 -10.70 10.12 18.49
C VAL A 61 -11.20 11.57 18.50
N VAL A 62 -10.51 12.48 17.80
CA VAL A 62 -10.95 13.87 17.68
C VAL A 62 -12.31 13.97 16.99
N VAL A 63 -12.53 13.26 15.88
CA VAL A 63 -13.81 13.27 15.16
C VAL A 63 -14.92 12.61 15.97
N TRP A 64 -14.60 11.53 16.69
CA TRP A 64 -15.52 10.80 17.57
C TRP A 64 -16.07 11.71 18.67
N GLN A 65 -15.21 12.49 19.31
CA GLN A 65 -15.60 13.46 20.35
C GLN A 65 -16.50 14.60 19.84
N LEU A 66 -16.52 14.84 18.52
CA LEU A 66 -17.40 15.84 17.91
C LEU A 66 -18.78 15.26 17.54
N GLY A 67 -19.02 13.96 17.73
CA GLY A 67 -20.28 13.29 17.39
C GLY A 67 -20.54 13.19 15.87
N PHE A 68 -19.51 13.33 15.03
CA PHE A 68 -19.63 13.28 13.57
C PHE A 68 -19.46 11.86 13.00
N VAL A 69 -20.13 11.61 11.86
CA VAL A 69 -20.05 10.33 11.15
C VAL A 69 -18.64 10.11 10.58
N SER A 70 -18.04 8.99 10.97
CA SER A 70 -16.63 8.60 10.80
C SER A 70 -16.18 8.26 9.37
N ALA A 71 -17.09 8.29 8.39
CA ALA A 71 -16.82 7.88 7.01
C ALA A 71 -15.69 8.70 6.34
N PHE A 72 -15.56 9.98 6.69
CA PHE A 72 -14.49 10.85 6.17
C PHE A 72 -13.10 10.43 6.66
N VAL A 73 -13.00 9.93 7.89
CA VAL A 73 -11.73 9.48 8.48
C VAL A 73 -11.26 8.21 7.78
N ALA A 74 -12.17 7.26 7.53
CA ALA A 74 -11.84 6.04 6.80
C ALA A 74 -11.34 6.34 5.37
N PHE A 75 -12.00 7.25 4.65
CA PHE A 75 -11.56 7.68 3.32
C PHE A 75 -10.19 8.36 3.36
N GLY A 76 -10.01 9.31 4.29
CA GLY A 76 -8.73 10.00 4.50
C GLY A 76 -7.60 9.03 4.84
N LEU A 77 -7.86 8.00 5.65
CA LEU A 77 -6.88 7.00 6.04
C LEU A 77 -6.41 6.15 4.87
N VAL A 78 -7.34 5.67 4.04
CA VAL A 78 -6.97 4.89 2.84
C VAL A 78 -6.14 5.76 1.89
N ALA A 79 -6.56 7.00 1.66
CA ALA A 79 -5.83 7.93 0.80
C ALA A 79 -4.42 8.24 1.35
N LEU A 80 -4.30 8.49 2.65
CA LEU A 80 -3.02 8.75 3.32
C LEU A 80 -2.10 7.51 3.29
N ALA A 81 -2.65 6.33 3.56
CA ALA A 81 -1.91 5.07 3.47
C ALA A 81 -1.42 4.80 2.06
N ALA A 82 -2.25 5.00 1.05
CA ALA A 82 -1.85 4.86 -0.36
C ALA A 82 -0.77 5.88 -0.73
N PHE A 83 -0.91 7.14 -0.31
CA PHE A 83 0.07 8.19 -0.57
C PHE A 83 1.43 7.88 0.05
N LEU A 84 1.46 7.56 1.35
CA LEU A 84 2.69 7.24 2.07
C LEU A 84 3.33 5.94 1.56
N TYR A 85 2.51 4.93 1.26
CA TYR A 85 3.01 3.70 0.66
C TYR A 85 3.69 3.97 -0.68
N ARG A 86 3.06 4.74 -1.57
CA ARG A 86 3.64 5.13 -2.88
C ARG A 86 4.95 5.89 -2.71
N LEU A 87 5.01 6.79 -1.72
CA LEU A 87 6.22 7.55 -1.41
C LEU A 87 7.37 6.62 -1.00
N GLY A 88 7.08 5.57 -0.21
CA GLY A 88 8.09 4.58 0.22
C GLY A 88 8.42 3.50 -0.83
N SER A 89 7.46 3.11 -1.67
CA SER A 89 7.60 2.00 -2.62
C SER A 89 8.31 2.39 -3.93
N GLY A 90 8.50 3.68 -4.18
CA GLY A 90 9.03 4.21 -5.46
C GLY A 90 7.92 4.51 -6.47
N GLY A 91 6.70 4.80 -6.02
CA GLY A 91 5.58 5.27 -6.84
C GLY A 91 4.66 4.17 -7.37
N ARG A 92 5.04 2.90 -7.25
CA ARG A 92 4.27 1.74 -7.76
C ARG A 92 3.47 1.08 -6.62
N VAL A 93 2.26 0.62 -6.94
CA VAL A 93 1.42 -0.18 -6.04
C VAL A 93 1.00 -1.44 -6.78
N GLY A 94 1.62 -2.56 -6.45
CA GLY A 94 1.22 -3.88 -6.93
C GLY A 94 0.13 -4.50 -6.05
N GLY A 95 -0.25 -5.75 -6.36
CA GLY A 95 -1.23 -6.48 -5.55
C GLY A 95 -0.79 -6.68 -4.10
N ARG A 96 0.51 -6.83 -3.86
CA ARG A 96 1.09 -6.92 -2.50
C ARG A 96 0.98 -5.59 -1.75
N GLY A 97 1.30 -4.48 -2.41
CA GLY A 97 1.14 -3.15 -1.83
C GLY A 97 -0.31 -2.81 -1.49
N LEU A 98 -1.25 -3.20 -2.34
CA LEU A 98 -2.67 -3.05 -2.06
C LEU A 98 -3.09 -3.82 -0.80
N ALA A 99 -2.64 -5.07 -0.64
CA ALA A 99 -2.93 -5.87 0.55
C ALA A 99 -2.36 -5.23 1.83
N VAL A 100 -1.15 -4.64 1.76
CA VAL A 100 -0.55 -3.89 2.88
C VAL A 100 -1.37 -2.66 3.22
N ILE A 101 -1.75 -1.84 2.24
CA ILE A 101 -2.55 -0.62 2.47
C ILE A 101 -3.89 -0.97 3.11
N VAL A 102 -4.59 -1.96 2.57
CA VAL A 102 -5.88 -2.41 3.10
C VAL A 102 -5.71 -2.96 4.51
N GLY A 103 -4.75 -3.85 4.73
CA GLY A 103 -4.49 -4.43 6.05
C GLY A 103 -4.17 -3.36 7.11
N LEU A 104 -3.29 -2.41 6.78
CA LEU A 104 -2.93 -1.33 7.70
C LEU A 104 -4.11 -0.41 8.01
N THR A 105 -4.94 -0.12 7.00
CA THR A 105 -6.16 0.67 7.20
C THR A 105 -7.12 -0.04 8.14
N VAL A 106 -7.38 -1.33 7.91
CA VAL A 106 -8.29 -2.13 8.76
C VAL A 106 -7.78 -2.17 10.20
N VAL A 107 -6.49 -2.46 10.40
CA VAL A 107 -5.87 -2.45 11.74
C VAL A 107 -6.02 -1.08 12.39
N THR A 108 -5.74 -0.01 11.65
CA THR A 108 -5.87 1.37 12.18
C THR A 108 -7.31 1.67 12.59
N LEU A 109 -8.30 1.29 11.78
CA LEU A 109 -9.71 1.50 12.10
C LEU A 109 -10.15 0.74 13.35
N VAL A 110 -9.69 -0.51 13.52
CA VAL A 110 -9.99 -1.31 14.73
C VAL A 110 -9.38 -0.64 15.96
N VAL A 111 -8.09 -0.28 15.90
CA VAL A 111 -7.42 0.39 17.04
C VAL A 111 -8.08 1.73 17.34
N ALA A 112 -8.44 2.49 16.32
CA ALA A 112 -9.10 3.78 16.46
C ALA A 112 -10.51 3.67 17.07
N PHE A 113 -11.28 2.65 16.66
CA PHE A 113 -12.58 2.34 17.26
C PHE A 113 -12.44 2.01 18.75
N LEU A 114 -11.49 1.14 19.12
CA LEU A 114 -11.21 0.81 20.52
C LEU A 114 -10.78 2.05 21.32
N ALA A 115 -9.99 2.94 20.73
CA ALA A 115 -9.60 4.20 21.35
C ALA A 115 -10.79 5.15 21.56
N GLY A 116 -11.72 5.22 20.60
CA GLY A 116 -12.97 5.98 20.75
C GLY A 116 -13.83 5.45 21.89
N PHE A 117 -14.04 4.13 21.92
CA PHE A 117 -14.77 3.47 23.00
C PHE A 117 -14.12 3.69 24.38
N ALA A 118 -12.79 3.59 24.45
CA ALA A 118 -12.06 3.90 25.68
C ALA A 118 -12.20 5.37 26.08
N ALA A 119 -12.22 6.31 25.13
CA ALA A 119 -12.46 7.72 25.42
C ALA A 119 -13.87 7.96 25.99
N ASP A 120 -14.89 7.25 25.49
CA ASP A 120 -16.26 7.31 26.03
C ASP A 120 -16.33 6.74 27.46
N LEU A 121 -15.65 5.62 27.72
CA LEU A 121 -15.55 5.06 29.07
C LEU A 121 -14.84 6.01 30.03
N ALA A 122 -13.77 6.67 29.59
CA ALA A 122 -13.07 7.66 30.40
C ALA A 122 -13.97 8.85 30.74
N ALA A 123 -14.77 9.32 29.77
CA ALA A 123 -15.77 10.36 30.01
C ALA A 123 -16.84 9.90 31.00
N PHE A 124 -17.34 8.67 30.88
CA PHE A 124 -18.32 8.08 31.80
C PHE A 124 -17.80 7.97 33.23
N LEU A 125 -16.54 7.57 33.40
CA LEU A 125 -15.89 7.46 34.71
C LEU A 125 -15.36 8.81 35.24
N ALA A 126 -15.54 9.90 34.50
CA ALA A 126 -15.02 11.24 34.81
C ALA A 126 -13.50 11.29 35.03
N VAL A 127 -12.74 10.52 34.24
CA VAL A 127 -11.27 10.46 34.27
C VAL A 127 -10.65 10.99 32.96
N PRO A 128 -9.45 11.56 32.99
CA PRO A 128 -8.78 12.03 31.78
C PRO A 128 -8.30 10.86 30.91
N PHE A 129 -8.80 10.79 29.67
CA PHE A 129 -8.48 9.70 28.74
C PHE A 129 -6.97 9.47 28.49
N PRO A 130 -6.13 10.49 28.18
CA PRO A 130 -4.71 10.25 27.94
C PRO A 130 -3.97 9.69 29.16
N GLY A 131 -4.45 9.98 30.37
CA GLY A 131 -3.87 9.50 31.62
C GLY A 131 -4.36 8.11 32.03
N SER A 132 -5.50 7.65 31.50
CA SER A 132 -6.13 6.39 31.91
C SER A 132 -5.66 5.17 31.11
N ILE A 133 -5.05 5.36 29.93
CA ILE A 133 -4.60 4.25 29.06
C ILE A 133 -3.51 3.38 29.73
N GLY A 134 -2.82 3.89 30.75
CA GLY A 134 -1.84 3.14 31.54
C GLY A 134 -2.35 2.60 32.88
N ASP A 135 -3.60 2.88 33.25
CA ASP A 135 -4.18 2.46 34.54
C ASP A 135 -4.78 1.04 34.41
N PRO A 136 -4.29 0.04 35.17
CA PRO A 136 -4.84 -1.31 35.16
C PRO A 136 -6.34 -1.36 35.47
N VAL A 137 -6.83 -0.54 36.39
CA VAL A 137 -8.25 -0.53 36.77
C VAL A 137 -9.11 -0.06 35.60
N PHE A 138 -8.65 0.97 34.88
CA PHE A 138 -9.33 1.46 33.69
C PHE A 138 -9.34 0.40 32.57
N LEU A 139 -8.21 -0.28 32.34
CA LEU A 139 -8.10 -1.34 31.34
C LEU A 139 -8.98 -2.56 31.68
N ASP A 140 -9.09 -2.92 32.95
CA ASP A 140 -10.00 -3.97 33.41
C ASP A 140 -11.46 -3.59 33.15
N ASN A 141 -11.85 -2.35 33.49
CA ASN A 141 -13.20 -1.85 33.18
C ASN A 141 -13.46 -1.79 31.67
N LEU A 142 -12.47 -1.42 30.88
CA LEU A 142 -12.55 -1.41 29.42
C LEU A 142 -12.78 -2.82 28.88
N ALA A 143 -11.99 -3.80 29.37
CA ALA A 143 -12.11 -5.19 28.96
C ALA A 143 -13.47 -5.78 29.37
N LEU A 144 -13.92 -5.57 30.61
CA LEU A 144 -15.22 -6.03 31.10
C LEU A 144 -16.37 -5.47 30.25
N ASN A 145 -16.36 -4.17 29.96
CA ASN A 145 -17.40 -3.56 29.13
C ASN A 145 -17.35 -4.02 27.67
N LEU A 146 -16.15 -4.28 27.15
CA LEU A 146 -15.97 -4.71 25.77
C LEU A 146 -16.32 -6.19 25.56
N PHE A 147 -16.07 -7.07 26.53
CA PHE A 147 -16.22 -8.52 26.36
C PHE A 147 -17.44 -9.11 27.09
N ASP A 148 -17.82 -8.56 28.24
CA ASP A 148 -18.84 -9.16 29.11
C ASP A 148 -20.17 -8.41 29.10
N ASN A 149 -20.32 -7.39 28.24
CA ASN A 149 -21.50 -6.53 28.22
C ASN A 149 -22.27 -6.67 26.89
N PRO A 150 -23.16 -7.67 26.76
CA PRO A 150 -23.84 -7.98 25.50
C PRO A 150 -24.85 -6.90 25.08
N GLU A 151 -25.40 -6.13 26.02
CA GLU A 151 -26.33 -5.03 25.75
C GLU A 151 -25.65 -3.90 24.96
N LEU A 152 -24.40 -3.56 25.33
CA LEU A 152 -23.59 -2.59 24.58
C LEU A 152 -23.43 -3.02 23.12
N TRP A 153 -23.09 -4.29 22.87
CA TRP A 153 -22.96 -4.79 21.50
C TRP A 153 -24.28 -4.75 20.74
N ALA A 154 -25.41 -5.06 21.38
CA ALA A 154 -26.71 -4.99 20.71
C ALA A 154 -27.04 -3.56 20.23
N GLU A 155 -26.60 -2.54 20.96
CA GLU A 155 -26.77 -1.13 20.60
C GLU A 155 -25.79 -0.67 19.51
N TYR A 156 -24.50 -1.03 19.64
CA TYR A 156 -23.46 -0.57 18.70
C TYR A 156 -23.44 -1.35 17.38
N LEU A 157 -23.79 -2.64 17.39
CA LEU A 157 -23.63 -3.52 16.23
C LEU A 157 -24.41 -3.06 14.98
N PRO A 158 -25.68 -2.63 15.04
CA PRO A 158 -26.39 -2.13 13.87
C PRO A 158 -25.69 -0.91 13.24
N THR A 159 -25.26 0.04 14.08
CA THR A 159 -24.56 1.26 13.65
C THR A 159 -23.20 0.92 13.03
N ILE A 160 -22.47 -0.01 13.63
CA ILE A 160 -21.20 -0.52 13.08
C ILE A 160 -21.43 -1.16 11.71
N LEU A 161 -22.43 -2.04 11.57
CA LEU A 161 -22.71 -2.73 10.31
C LEU A 161 -23.06 -1.76 9.17
N ILE A 162 -23.91 -0.77 9.46
CA ILE A 162 -24.26 0.27 8.48
C ILE A 162 -23.02 1.09 8.11
N SER A 163 -22.25 1.52 9.10
CA SER A 163 -21.04 2.32 8.90
C SER A 163 -19.98 1.56 8.09
N VAL A 164 -19.77 0.28 8.40
CA VAL A 164 -18.87 -0.61 7.65
C VAL A 164 -19.39 -0.82 6.24
N GLY A 165 -20.70 -1.01 6.04
CA GLY A 165 -21.31 -1.13 4.71
C GLY A 165 -21.08 0.12 3.85
N LEU A 166 -21.31 1.30 4.40
CA LEU A 166 -21.07 2.59 3.73
C LEU A 166 -19.58 2.83 3.47
N ALA A 167 -18.72 2.54 4.45
CA ALA A 167 -17.27 2.65 4.30
C ALA A 167 -16.75 1.69 3.22
N ALA A 168 -17.23 0.44 3.19
CA ALA A 168 -16.89 -0.53 2.16
C ALA A 168 -17.30 -0.03 0.77
N LEU A 169 -18.48 0.57 0.62
CA LEU A 169 -18.93 1.21 -0.61
C LEU A 169 -18.00 2.36 -1.06
N GLY A 170 -17.59 3.22 -0.14
CA GLY A 170 -16.65 4.31 -0.42
C GLY A 170 -15.24 3.80 -0.80
N VAL A 171 -14.69 2.91 0.01
CA VAL A 171 -13.36 2.30 -0.17
C VAL A 171 -13.30 1.45 -1.44
N PHE A 172 -14.40 0.80 -1.83
CA PHE A 172 -14.48 0.03 -3.07
C PHE A 172 -14.10 0.88 -4.29
N SER A 173 -14.49 2.16 -4.34
CA SER A 173 -14.13 3.04 -5.46
C SER A 173 -12.61 3.30 -5.54
N VAL A 174 -11.97 3.52 -4.39
CA VAL A 174 -10.51 3.77 -4.28
C VAL A 174 -9.73 2.49 -4.57
N VAL A 175 -10.12 1.37 -3.97
CA VAL A 175 -9.52 0.06 -4.22
C VAL A 175 -9.68 -0.34 -5.69
N ARG A 176 -10.84 -0.07 -6.30
CA ARG A 176 -11.07 -0.31 -7.73
C ARG A 176 -10.18 0.57 -8.61
N GLN A 177 -9.92 1.82 -8.24
CA GLN A 177 -8.96 2.68 -8.96
C GLN A 177 -7.52 2.15 -8.82
N LEU A 178 -7.08 1.84 -7.59
CA LEU A 178 -5.76 1.25 -7.34
C LEU A 178 -5.58 -0.09 -8.07
N ALA A 179 -6.62 -0.93 -8.13
CA ALA A 179 -6.58 -2.21 -8.84
C ALA A 179 -6.57 -2.06 -10.37
N LYS A 180 -7.02 -0.92 -10.91
CA LYS A 180 -6.87 -0.58 -12.33
C LYS A 180 -5.43 -0.12 -12.60
N GLU A 181 -4.89 0.76 -11.76
CA GLU A 181 -3.50 1.23 -11.85
C GLU A 181 -2.52 0.05 -11.77
N ALA A 182 -2.69 -0.85 -10.81
CA ALA A 182 -1.86 -2.04 -10.62
C ALA A 182 -1.88 -3.00 -11.83
N ARG A 183 -2.99 -3.04 -12.59
CA ARG A 183 -3.10 -3.84 -13.81
C ARG A 183 -2.43 -3.19 -15.01
N SER A 184 -2.40 -1.87 -15.08
CA SER A 184 -1.72 -1.13 -16.16
C SER A 184 -0.18 -1.16 -16.06
N THR A 185 0.36 -1.55 -14.90
CA THR A 185 1.81 -1.63 -14.67
C THR A 185 2.39 -3.04 -14.81
N ARG A 186 1.57 -4.02 -15.18
CA ARG A 186 1.93 -5.43 -15.37
C ARG A 186 2.10 -5.71 -16.86
#